data_AF-U6RQY8-F1
#
_entry.id   AF-U6RQY8-F1
#
_cell.length_a   1.000
_cell.length_b   1.000
_cell.length_c   1.000
_cell.angle_alpha   90.00
_cell.angle_beta   90.00
_cell.angle_gamma   90.00
#
_symmetry.space_group_name_H-M   'P 1'
#
loop_
_entity.id
_entity.type
_entity.pdbx_description
1 polymer ?
#
loop_
_entity_poly.entity_id
_entity_poly.type
_entity_poly.pdbx_seq_one_letter_code
_entity_poly.pdbx_strand_id
1 'polypeptide(L)'
;MSILRYRFCLSGRQQESDTDSPCPCLMKTDMEESENIYDFLKDYFWEIESEKDWRKLSLSNLKCSRCLLCAALKLVKKEKDKYGKESVARLATAKSIVSKRYFKYKLLKWFVWMKKS
;
A
#
# COMPACT_ATOMS: atom_id res chain seq x y z
N MET A 1 22.99 5.81 6.26
CA MET A 1 22.51 4.41 6.23
C MET A 1 21.21 4.36 7.03
N SER A 2 20.05 4.14 6.39
CA SER A 2 18.77 4.16 7.09
C SER A 2 17.96 2.91 6.75
N ILE A 3 18.31 1.80 7.42
CA ILE A 3 17.64 0.49 7.33
C ILE A 3 16.49 0.45 8.34
N LEU A 4 15.60 1.46 8.31
CA LEU A 4 14.41 1.49 9.19
C LEU A 4 13.09 1.51 8.40
N ARG A 5 13.12 1.61 7.07
CA ARG A 5 11.94 2.09 6.33
C ARG A 5 10.77 1.12 6.19
N TYR A 6 10.90 -0.18 6.45
CA TYR A 6 9.84 -1.11 6.07
C TYR A 6 9.56 -2.20 7.10
N ARG A 7 9.09 -1.82 8.29
CA ARG A 7 8.42 -2.75 9.22
C ARG A 7 6.91 -2.76 8.91
N PHE A 8 6.53 -3.29 7.75
CA PHE A 8 5.12 -3.41 7.38
C PHE A 8 4.45 -4.56 8.13
N CYS A 9 3.34 -4.25 8.80
CA CYS A 9 2.28 -5.19 9.22
C CYS A 9 2.79 -6.55 9.73
N LEU A 10 3.51 -6.57 10.86
CA LEU A 10 3.80 -7.80 11.59
C LEU A 10 2.71 -8.04 12.64
N SER A 11 1.64 -8.74 12.26
CA SER A 11 0.84 -9.52 13.22
C SER A 11 0.09 -10.64 12.50
N GLY A 12 -0.10 -11.75 13.20
CA GLY A 12 -0.22 -13.11 12.69
C GLY A 12 -1.45 -13.42 11.83
N ARG A 13 -1.26 -14.42 10.95
CA ARG A 13 -2.27 -15.07 10.08
C ARG A 13 -2.91 -14.16 9.02
N GLN A 14 -2.19 -13.98 7.91
CA GLN A 14 -2.80 -13.55 6.64
C GLN A 14 -3.52 -14.72 5.98
N GLN A 15 -4.86 -14.73 6.07
CA GLN A 15 -5.68 -15.54 5.19
C GLN A 15 -5.71 -14.87 3.80
N GLU A 16 -5.38 -15.64 2.76
CA GLU A 16 -5.46 -15.21 1.38
C GLU A 16 -6.93 -15.20 0.96
N SER A 17 -7.56 -14.02 0.92
CA SER A 17 -8.81 -13.83 0.17
C SER A 17 -8.69 -12.62 -0.74
N ASP A 18 -9.17 -12.78 -1.98
CA ASP A 18 -9.17 -11.79 -3.08
C ASP A 18 -10.26 -10.71 -2.91
N THR A 19 -10.75 -10.50 -1.70
CA THR A 19 -11.79 -9.52 -1.37
C THR A 19 -11.21 -8.33 -0.62
N ASP A 20 -11.91 -7.20 -0.66
CA ASP A 20 -11.71 -5.99 0.18
C ASP A 20 -11.83 -6.30 1.69
N SER A 21 -11.09 -7.29 2.19
CA SER A 21 -11.06 -7.61 3.61
C SER A 21 -10.28 -6.52 4.33
N PRO A 22 -10.79 -6.03 5.47
CA PRO A 22 -10.08 -5.06 6.28
C PRO A 22 -8.84 -5.77 6.81
N CYS A 23 -7.65 -5.40 6.32
CA CYS A 23 -6.42 -5.81 6.97
C CYS A 23 -6.36 -5.01 8.27
N PRO A 24 -6.59 -5.60 9.46
CA PRO A 24 -6.51 -4.87 10.71
C PRO A 24 -5.02 -4.80 11.07
N CYS A 25 -4.26 -4.02 10.30
CA CYS A 25 -2.89 -3.73 10.64
C CYS A 25 -2.87 -2.46 11.49
N LEU A 26 -2.11 -2.48 12.58
CA LEU A 26 -1.90 -1.33 13.46
C LEU A 26 -1.57 -0.07 12.65
N MET A 27 -0.71 -0.22 11.64
CA MET A 27 -0.34 0.86 10.72
C MET A 27 -1.52 1.52 9.98
N LYS A 28 -2.61 0.78 9.70
CA LYS A 28 -3.82 1.37 9.11
C LYS A 28 -4.59 2.17 10.16
N THR A 29 -4.70 1.67 11.38
CA THR A 29 -5.31 2.38 12.50
C THR A 29 -4.53 3.65 12.84
N ASP A 30 -3.19 3.55 12.96
CA ASP A 30 -2.31 4.69 13.20
C ASP A 30 -2.46 5.77 12.12
N MET A 31 -2.62 5.36 10.85
CA MET A 31 -2.90 6.29 9.74
C MET A 31 -4.30 6.93 9.85
N GLU A 32 -5.32 6.15 10.21
CA GLU A 32 -6.70 6.62 10.40
C GLU A 32 -6.81 7.62 11.56
N GLU A 33 -6.00 7.44 12.61
CA GLU A 33 -5.90 8.32 13.77
C GLU A 33 -4.91 9.48 13.56
N SER A 34 -4.11 9.45 12.49
CA SER A 34 -3.12 10.49 12.22
C SER A 34 -3.78 11.83 11.87
N GLU A 35 -3.17 12.91 12.32
CA GLU A 35 -3.63 14.27 11.99
C GLU A 35 -3.55 14.55 10.49
N ASN A 36 -2.54 14.00 9.79
CA ASN A 36 -2.38 14.15 8.36
C ASN A 36 -1.93 12.83 7.71
N ILE A 37 -2.83 12.24 6.91
CA ILE A 37 -2.60 10.98 6.19
C ILE A 37 -1.38 11.06 5.27
N TYR A 38 -1.15 12.22 4.67
CA TYR A 38 -0.03 12.40 3.75
C TYR A 38 1.32 12.41 4.45
N ASP A 39 1.41 13.13 5.56
CA ASP A 39 2.66 13.19 6.32
C ASP A 39 2.96 11.83 6.96
N PHE A 40 1.93 11.14 7.48
CA PHE A 40 2.05 9.75 7.91
C PHE A 40 2.62 8.86 6.79
N LEU A 41 2.08 8.96 5.56
CA LEU A 41 2.56 8.12 4.46
C LEU A 41 3.98 8.46 4.01
N LYS A 42 4.42 9.72 4.11
CA LYS A 42 5.79 10.14 3.74
C LYS A 42 6.87 9.50 4.63
N ASP A 43 6.55 9.23 5.88
CA ASP A 43 7.47 8.57 6.81
C ASP A 43 7.86 7.15 6.35
N TYR A 44 6.95 6.49 5.63
CA TYR A 44 7.15 5.14 5.09
C TYR A 44 7.49 5.14 3.60
N PHE A 45 7.00 6.12 2.85
CA PHE A 45 7.14 6.22 1.40
C PHE A 45 7.61 7.62 1.01
N TRP A 46 8.92 7.76 0.83
CA TRP A 46 9.54 9.05 0.51
C TRP A 46 8.92 9.71 -0.73
N GLU A 47 8.73 8.95 -1.82
CA GLU A 47 7.97 9.39 -2.99
C GLU A 47 6.89 8.36 -3.34
N ILE A 48 5.66 8.55 -2.85
CA ILE A 48 4.54 7.64 -3.09
C ILE A 48 4.23 7.43 -4.59
N GLU A 49 4.59 8.39 -5.45
CA GLU A 49 4.35 8.35 -6.89
C GLU A 49 5.50 7.70 -7.67
N SER A 50 6.64 7.48 -7.02
CA SER A 50 7.84 6.97 -7.67
C SER A 50 7.81 5.44 -7.74
N GLU A 51 7.80 4.90 -8.96
CA GLU A 51 7.85 3.44 -9.17
C GLU A 51 9.09 2.79 -8.53
N LYS A 52 10.18 3.55 -8.37
CA LYS A 52 11.46 3.06 -7.85
C LYS A 52 11.38 2.57 -6.41
N ASP A 53 10.55 3.19 -5.58
CA ASP A 53 10.39 2.80 -4.17
C ASP A 53 9.57 1.52 -4.04
N TRP A 54 8.51 1.41 -4.83
CA TRP A 54 7.70 0.18 -4.94
C TRP A 54 8.49 -0.99 -5.52
N ARG A 55 9.59 -0.72 -6.24
CA ARG A 55 10.40 -1.76 -6.88
C ARG A 55 11.12 -2.69 -5.92
N LYS A 56 11.45 -2.17 -4.73
CA LYS A 56 12.25 -2.87 -3.72
C LYS A 56 11.43 -3.67 -2.72
N LEU A 57 10.09 -3.52 -2.75
CA LEU A 57 9.21 -4.16 -1.79
C LEU A 57 8.97 -5.64 -2.12
N SER A 58 8.93 -6.46 -1.07
CA SER A 58 8.46 -7.84 -1.13
C SER A 58 6.96 -7.90 -1.48
N LEU A 59 6.47 -9.08 -1.86
CA LEU A 59 5.05 -9.28 -2.17
C LEU A 59 4.14 -8.95 -0.97
N SER A 60 4.54 -9.34 0.25
CA SER A 60 3.80 -9.02 1.47
C SER A 60 3.74 -7.51 1.71
N ASN A 61 4.86 -6.81 1.51
CA ASN A 61 4.93 -5.36 1.65
C ASN A 61 4.11 -4.63 0.57
N LEU A 62 4.09 -5.14 -0.66
CA LEU A 62 3.23 -4.63 -1.73
C LEU A 62 1.74 -4.81 -1.40
N LYS A 63 1.34 -5.97 -0.85
CA LYS A 63 -0.03 -6.24 -0.40
C LYS A 63 -0.45 -5.25 0.71
N CYS A 64 0.41 -5.07 1.72
CA CYS A 64 0.15 -4.15 2.83
C CYS A 64 0.07 -2.69 2.36
N SER A 65 1.02 -2.27 1.52
CA SER A 65 1.04 -0.94 0.93
C SER A 65 -0.21 -0.66 0.10
N ARG A 66 -0.67 -1.64 -0.69
CA ARG A 66 -1.93 -1.54 -1.44
C ARG A 66 -3.12 -1.33 -0.52
N CYS A 67 -3.19 -2.09 0.59
CA CYS A 67 -4.26 -1.96 1.57
C CYS A 67 -4.27 -0.56 2.20
N LEU A 68 -3.11 -0.09 2.65
CA LEU A 68 -2.95 1.22 3.27
C LEU A 68 -3.33 2.35 2.32
N LEU A 69 -2.84 2.34 1.07
CA LEU A 69 -3.19 3.32 0.04
C LEU A 69 -4.68 3.30 -0.31
N CYS A 70 -5.34 2.12 -0.28
CA CYS A 70 -6.78 2.02 -0.47
C CYS A 70 -7.55 2.70 0.67
N ALA A 71 -7.13 2.52 1.92
CA ALA A 71 -7.74 3.16 3.09
C ALA A 71 -7.50 4.68 3.05
N ALA A 72 -6.26 5.11 2.82
CA ALA A 72 -5.89 6.52 2.67
C ALA A 72 -6.76 7.21 1.61
N LEU A 73 -6.89 6.60 0.42
CA LEU A 73 -7.69 7.16 -0.67
C LEU A 73 -9.18 7.28 -0.31
N LYS A 74 -9.72 6.40 0.52
CA LYS A 74 -11.12 6.48 0.99
C LYS A 74 -11.30 7.65 1.96
N LEU A 75 -10.36 7.86 2.87
CA LEU A 75 -10.40 8.92 3.88
C LEU A 75 -10.22 10.31 3.23
N VAL A 76 -9.18 10.51 2.42
CA VAL A 76 -8.93 11.81 1.77
C VAL A 76 -10.06 12.23 0.83
N LYS A 77 -10.81 11.27 0.26
CA LYS A 77 -11.99 11.56 -0.57
C LYS A 77 -13.21 11.99 0.24
N LYS A 78 -13.31 11.54 1.50
CA LYS A 78 -14.37 11.97 2.43
C LYS A 78 -14.06 13.36 2.99
N GLU A 79 -12.80 13.63 3.33
CA GLU A 79 -12.33 14.90 3.89
C GLU A 79 -11.95 15.92 2.80
N LYS A 80 -12.91 16.29 1.94
CA LYS A 80 -12.67 17.17 0.78
C LYS A 80 -12.14 18.57 1.15
N ASP A 81 -12.49 19.07 2.34
CA ASP A 81 -12.08 20.41 2.80
C ASP A 81 -10.63 20.43 3.29
N LYS A 82 -10.10 19.27 3.70
CA LYS A 82 -8.73 19.12 4.22
C LYS A 82 -7.73 18.72 3.14
N TYR A 83 -8.16 17.93 2.16
CA TYR A 83 -7.28 17.41 1.11
C TYR A 83 -7.69 17.91 -0.28
N GLY A 84 -6.77 18.59 -0.96
CA GLY A 84 -6.96 19.09 -2.31
C GLY A 84 -7.05 17.99 -3.38
N LYS A 85 -7.53 18.35 -4.58
CA LYS A 85 -7.64 17.44 -5.74
C LYS A 85 -6.30 16.79 -6.11
N GLU A 86 -5.20 17.53 -5.96
CA GLU A 86 -3.85 17.03 -6.19
C GLU A 86 -3.54 15.86 -5.25
N SER A 87 -3.75 16.03 -3.95
CA SER A 87 -3.60 14.98 -2.94
C SER A 87 -4.43 13.72 -3.24
N VAL A 88 -5.62 13.87 -3.81
CA VAL A 88 -6.40 12.69 -4.23
C VAL A 88 -5.75 12.00 -5.45
N ALA A 89 -5.28 12.77 -6.41
CA ALA A 89 -4.66 12.25 -7.63
C ALA A 89 -3.35 11.51 -7.35
N ARG A 90 -2.46 12.06 -6.51
CA ARG A 90 -1.18 11.44 -6.18
C ARG A 90 -1.36 10.09 -5.47
N LEU A 91 -2.32 9.99 -4.54
CA LEU A 91 -2.69 8.72 -3.90
C LEU A 91 -3.29 7.70 -4.89
N ALA A 92 -4.10 8.16 -5.85
CA ALA A 92 -4.66 7.30 -6.88
C ALA A 92 -3.55 6.74 -7.80
N THR A 93 -2.56 7.57 -8.16
CA THR A 93 -1.37 7.17 -8.92
C THR A 93 -0.55 6.13 -8.15
N ALA A 94 -0.24 6.39 -6.89
CA ALA A 94 0.47 5.45 -6.02
C ALA A 94 -0.23 4.09 -5.94
N LYS A 95 -1.56 4.09 -5.70
CA LYS A 95 -2.38 2.88 -5.68
C LYS A 95 -2.31 2.12 -7.01
N SER A 96 -2.37 2.83 -8.14
CA SER A 96 -2.29 2.23 -9.48
C SER A 96 -0.95 1.53 -9.71
N ILE A 97 0.15 2.19 -9.35
CA ILE A 97 1.51 1.64 -9.45
C ILE A 97 1.64 0.35 -8.63
N VAL A 98 1.26 0.41 -7.35
CA VAL A 98 1.34 -0.75 -6.45
C VAL A 98 0.46 -1.90 -6.93
N SER A 99 -0.76 -1.60 -7.41
CA SER A 99 -1.69 -2.62 -7.91
C SER A 99 -1.18 -3.31 -9.16
N LYS A 100 -0.66 -2.56 -10.14
CA LYS A 100 -0.01 -3.13 -11.34
C LYS A 100 1.13 -4.06 -10.96
N ARG A 101 1.95 -3.66 -10.00
CA ARG A 101 3.08 -4.47 -9.55
C ARG A 101 2.65 -5.74 -8.83
N TYR A 102 1.73 -5.61 -7.89
CA TYR A 102 1.16 -6.75 -7.17
C TYR A 102 0.57 -7.78 -8.14
N PHE A 103 -0.16 -7.33 -9.15
CA PHE A 103 -0.72 -8.20 -10.19
C PHE A 103 0.37 -8.89 -11.03
N LYS A 104 1.41 -8.16 -11.45
CA LYS A 104 2.56 -8.74 -12.17
C LYS A 104 3.25 -9.84 -11.36
N TYR A 105 3.46 -9.64 -10.06
CA TYR A 105 4.03 -10.68 -9.20
C TYR A 105 3.10 -11.89 -9.05
N LYS A 106 1.79 -11.68 -8.88
CA LYS A 106 0.79 -12.77 -8.78
C LYS A 106 0.79 -13.61 -10.06
N LEU A 107 0.81 -12.96 -11.23
CA LEU A 107 0.91 -13.63 -12.53
C LEU A 107 2.21 -14.42 -12.69
N LEU A 108 3.37 -13.81 -12.38
CA LEU A 108 4.66 -14.51 -12.48
C LEU A 108 4.71 -15.76 -11.60
N LYS A 109 4.20 -15.69 -10.36
CA LYS A 109 4.09 -16.86 -9.48
C LYS A 109 3.20 -17.95 -10.09
N TRP A 110 2.06 -17.57 -10.66
CA TRP A 110 1.14 -18.50 -11.31
C TRP A 110 1.77 -19.21 -12.52
N PHE A 111 2.47 -18.47 -13.39
CA PHE A 111 3.20 -19.05 -14.51
C PHE A 111 4.32 -20.00 -14.08
N VAL A 112 5.06 -19.66 -13.02
CA VAL A 112 6.11 -20.54 -12.47
C VAL A 112 5.50 -21.81 -11.88
N TRP A 113 4.35 -21.72 -11.21
CA TRP A 113 3.64 -22.87 -10.67
C TRP A 113 3.12 -23.79 -11.78
N MET A 114 2.50 -23.24 -12.83
CA MET A 114 2.02 -23.99 -14.00
C MET A 114 3.13 -24.74 -14.74
N LYS A 115 4.37 -24.22 -14.74
CA LYS A 115 5.53 -24.91 -15.35
C LYS A 115 6.16 -26.00 -14.49
N LYS A 116 5.77 -26.09 -13.22
CA LYS A 116 6.27 -27.09 -12.26
C LYS A 116 5.36 -28.31 -12.12
N SER A 117 4.19 -28.28 -12.76
CA SER A 117 3.20 -29.35 -12.80
C SER A 117 3.20 -30.03 -14.16
#